data_AF-X1Q0D0-F1
#
_entry.id   AF-X1Q0D0-F1
#
_cell.length_a   1.000
_cell.length_b   1.000
_cell.length_c   1.000
_cell.angle_alpha   90.00
_cell.angle_beta   90.00
_cell.angle_gamma   90.00
#
_symmetry.space_group_name_H-M   'P 1'
#
loop_
_entity.id
_entity.type
_entity.pdbx_description
1 polymer ?
#
loop_
_entity_poly.entity_id
_entity_poly.type
_entity_poly.pdbx_seq_one_letter_code
_entity_poly.pdbx_strand_id
1 'polypeptide(L)'
;MVLQINSLESLLQGIGVEALAGEKLTVMVGDTVRVHLGVDYRGPALDGSIHISWGHQDTWFNEDGNKQDDFPVHFAQSFDWVPYIFACDVLIGGDYGAGYDMYAKIEGVPGPDIFAPTLLNVLDVLGAAEFQAFGITSYEKV
;
A
#
# COMPACT_ATOMS: atom_id res chain seq x y z
N MET A 1 7.65 -43.15 4.02
CA MET A 1 7.61 -42.05 3.04
C MET A 1 6.79 -40.94 3.66
N VAL A 2 7.45 -39.98 4.31
CA VAL A 2 6.77 -38.86 4.99
C VAL A 2 6.76 -37.70 4.03
N LEU A 3 5.57 -37.16 3.78
CA LEU A 3 5.36 -36.01 2.92
C LEU A 3 6.06 -34.81 3.57
N GLN A 4 7.08 -34.27 2.91
CA GLN A 4 7.75 -33.05 3.31
C GLN A 4 6.80 -31.89 3.00
N ILE A 5 6.04 -31.44 4.00
CA ILE A 5 5.21 -30.24 3.88
C ILE A 5 6.19 -29.07 3.89
N ASN A 6 6.62 -28.65 2.70
CA ASN A 6 7.23 -27.35 2.52
C ASN A 6 6.19 -26.32 2.96
N SER A 7 6.49 -25.68 4.08
CA SER A 7 5.66 -24.78 4.84
C SER A 7 4.85 -23.80 3.97
N LEU A 8 3.61 -23.53 4.39
CA LEU A 8 2.70 -22.50 3.86
C LEU A 8 3.38 -21.13 3.65
N GLU A 9 4.52 -20.89 4.29
CA GLU A 9 5.35 -19.70 4.19
C GLU A 9 5.90 -19.44 2.77
N SER A 10 6.21 -20.48 1.98
CA SER A 10 6.54 -20.31 0.56
C SER A 10 5.31 -20.02 -0.31
N LEU A 11 4.11 -20.33 0.18
CA LEU A 11 2.85 -20.04 -0.50
C LEU A 11 2.42 -18.59 -0.27
N LEU A 12 2.73 -18.00 0.89
CA LEU A 12 2.39 -16.61 1.23
C LEU A 12 3.20 -15.56 0.47
N GLN A 13 4.41 -15.89 0.02
CA GLN A 13 5.27 -14.99 -0.77
C GLN A 13 4.69 -14.55 -2.13
N GLY A 14 3.48 -15.01 -2.48
CA GLY A 14 2.78 -14.61 -3.70
C GLY A 14 1.25 -14.60 -3.59
N ILE A 15 0.67 -14.70 -2.39
CA ILE A 15 -0.77 -14.50 -2.18
C ILE A 15 -0.94 -13.07 -1.71
N GLY A 16 -1.47 -12.19 -2.56
CA GLY A 16 -1.82 -10.83 -2.18
C GLY A 16 -2.68 -10.88 -0.91
N VAL A 17 -2.16 -10.36 0.19
CA VAL A 17 -2.93 -10.14 1.41
C VAL A 17 -3.74 -8.88 1.15
N GLU A 18 -5.02 -9.05 0.91
CA GLU A 18 -5.96 -7.94 0.79
C GLU A 18 -6.37 -7.51 2.20
N ALA A 19 -6.06 -6.26 2.57
CA ALA A 19 -6.64 -5.60 3.73
C ALA A 19 -7.70 -4.63 3.24
N LEU A 20 -8.84 -4.53 3.94
CA LEU A 20 -9.83 -3.51 3.63
C LEU A 20 -9.29 -2.12 3.99
N ALA A 21 -9.83 -1.07 3.37
CA ALA A 21 -9.44 0.30 3.70
C ALA A 21 -9.66 0.58 5.21
N GLY A 22 -8.59 1.01 5.88
CA GLY A 22 -8.59 1.26 7.33
C GLY A 22 -8.19 0.06 8.19
N GLU A 23 -8.10 -1.14 7.61
CA GLU A 23 -7.50 -2.30 8.27
C GLU A 23 -5.99 -2.27 8.13
N LYS A 24 -5.31 -2.97 9.04
CA LYS A 24 -3.86 -3.00 9.09
C LYS A 24 -3.31 -4.07 8.15
N LEU A 25 -2.36 -3.66 7.30
CA LEU A 25 -1.61 -4.52 6.41
C LEU A 25 -0.15 -4.62 6.88
N THR A 26 0.38 -5.84 6.96
CA THR A 26 1.80 -6.07 7.24
C THR A 26 2.50 -6.49 5.95
N VAL A 27 3.60 -5.80 5.63
CA VAL A 27 4.39 -5.97 4.40
C VAL A 27 5.88 -5.95 4.71
N MET A 28 6.70 -6.37 3.76
CA MET A 28 8.16 -6.25 3.82
C MET A 28 8.64 -5.00 3.06
N VAL A 29 9.79 -4.47 3.44
CA VAL A 29 10.52 -3.53 2.57
C VAL A 29 10.81 -4.21 1.23
N GLY A 30 10.48 -3.53 0.13
CA GLY A 30 10.59 -4.01 -1.24
C GLY A 30 9.31 -4.63 -1.80
N ASP A 31 8.28 -4.85 -0.97
CA ASP A 31 6.98 -5.29 -1.46
C ASP A 31 6.28 -4.19 -2.26
N THR A 32 5.33 -4.59 -3.10
CA THR A 32 4.43 -3.67 -3.81
C THR A 32 3.03 -3.80 -3.24
N VAL A 33 2.46 -2.69 -2.79
CA VAL A 33 1.08 -2.62 -2.28
C VAL A 33 0.19 -2.04 -3.36
N ARG A 34 -0.83 -2.81 -3.77
CA ARG A 34 -1.87 -2.33 -4.68
C ARG A 34 -2.93 -1.58 -3.91
N VAL A 35 -3.05 -0.28 -4.16
CA VAL A 35 -4.07 0.60 -3.57
C VAL A 35 -5.22 0.77 -4.55
N HIS A 36 -6.43 0.48 -4.08
CA HIS A 36 -7.65 0.64 -4.86
C HIS A 36 -8.35 1.96 -4.51
N LEU A 37 -8.63 2.77 -5.53
CA LEU A 37 -9.23 4.10 -5.38
C LEU A 37 -10.45 4.22 -6.27
N GLY A 38 -11.40 5.07 -5.85
CA GLY A 38 -12.60 5.36 -6.63
C GLY A 38 -13.01 6.82 -6.48
N VAL A 39 -13.48 7.41 -7.58
CA VAL A 39 -14.02 8.77 -7.60
C VAL A 39 -15.11 8.88 -8.65
N ASP A 40 -16.18 9.60 -8.34
CA ASP A 40 -17.16 10.02 -9.34
C ASP A 40 -16.74 11.36 -9.94
N TYR A 41 -16.64 11.42 -11.27
CA TYR A 41 -16.19 12.59 -12.00
C TYR A 41 -17.29 13.17 -12.90
N ARG A 42 -17.37 14.50 -12.95
CA ARG A 42 -18.18 15.25 -13.91
C ARG A 42 -17.47 16.58 -14.21
N GLY A 43 -17.24 16.88 -15.49
CA GLY A 43 -16.51 18.08 -15.87
C GLY A 43 -15.94 18.03 -17.30
N PRO A 44 -15.08 19.00 -17.67
CA PRO A 44 -14.36 19.01 -18.94
C PRO A 44 -13.30 17.90 -19.00
N ALA A 45 -12.87 17.48 -20.19
CA ALA A 45 -11.75 16.54 -20.27
C ALA A 45 -10.48 17.14 -19.65
N LEU A 46 -9.80 16.39 -18.79
CA LEU A 46 -8.55 16.83 -18.16
C LEU A 46 -7.65 15.64 -17.76
N ASP A 47 -6.35 15.91 -17.75
CA ASP A 47 -5.33 15.02 -17.25
C ASP A 47 -4.90 15.45 -15.84
N GLY A 48 -4.42 14.50 -15.04
CA GLY A 48 -3.88 14.72 -13.71
C GLY A 48 -3.01 13.56 -13.27
N SER A 49 -2.71 13.49 -11.98
CA SER A 49 -2.01 12.38 -11.36
C SER A 49 -2.74 11.95 -10.09
N ILE A 50 -2.74 10.64 -9.82
CA ILE A 50 -3.00 10.12 -8.48
C ILE A 50 -1.65 10.05 -7.78
N HIS A 51 -1.51 10.82 -6.73
CA HIS A 51 -0.37 10.75 -5.82
C HIS A 51 -0.77 9.88 -4.63
N ILE A 52 0.03 8.88 -4.32
CA ILE A 52 -0.15 8.05 -3.12
C ILE A 52 1.11 8.13 -2.29
N SER A 53 0.95 8.41 -1.00
CA SER A 53 2.05 8.46 -0.05
C SER A 53 1.71 7.65 1.21
N TRP A 54 2.74 7.10 1.82
CA TRP A 54 2.67 6.42 3.10
C TRP A 54 3.77 6.93 4.04
N GLY A 55 3.52 6.98 5.33
CA GLY A 55 4.39 7.72 6.24
C GLY A 55 3.78 7.86 7.62
N HIS A 56 4.18 8.87 8.37
CA HIS A 56 3.56 9.19 9.65
C HIS A 56 2.93 10.58 9.56
N GLN A 57 1.68 10.66 10.01
CA GLN A 57 0.95 11.90 10.19
C GLN A 57 1.34 12.51 11.53
N ASP A 58 2.29 13.45 11.49
CA ASP A 58 2.63 14.30 12.63
C ASP A 58 1.97 15.69 12.47
N THR A 59 2.71 16.78 12.70
CA THR A 59 2.25 18.16 12.40
C THR A 59 2.05 18.35 10.88
N TRP A 60 2.82 17.62 10.08
CA TRP A 60 2.74 17.52 8.62
C TRP A 60 2.87 16.03 8.25
N PHE A 61 2.36 15.63 7.08
CA PHE A 61 2.59 14.27 6.59
C PHE A 61 4.03 14.14 6.07
N ASN A 62 4.73 13.08 6.45
CA ASN A 62 6.11 12.85 6.01
C ASN A 62 6.16 12.05 4.68
N GLU A 63 6.23 12.79 3.58
CA GLU A 63 6.26 12.28 2.19
C GLU A 63 7.69 12.01 1.70
N ASP A 64 8.48 11.23 2.44
CA ASP A 64 9.84 10.88 1.95
C ASP A 64 9.76 10.20 0.57
N GLY A 65 10.67 10.53 -0.35
CA GLY A 65 10.62 10.13 -1.76
C GLY A 65 10.72 8.61 -2.02
N ASN A 66 11.02 7.80 -1.00
CA ASN A 66 10.93 6.34 -1.05
C ASN A 66 9.56 5.80 -0.60
N LYS A 67 8.64 6.68 -0.21
CA LYS A 67 7.34 6.36 0.37
C LYS A 67 6.18 7.02 -0.37
N GLN A 68 6.35 7.24 -1.67
CA GLN A 68 5.33 7.83 -2.53
C GLN A 68 5.50 7.37 -3.98
N ASP A 69 4.40 7.38 -4.73
CA ASP A 69 4.39 7.16 -6.17
C ASP A 69 3.28 8.01 -6.84
N ASP A 70 3.52 8.40 -8.10
CA ASP A 70 2.62 9.21 -8.92
C ASP A 70 2.13 8.43 -10.15
N PHE A 71 0.82 8.41 -10.36
CA PHE A 71 0.17 7.65 -11.43
C PHE A 71 -0.63 8.58 -12.34
N PRO A 72 -0.20 8.79 -13.60
CA PRO A 72 -0.94 9.60 -14.55
C PRO A 72 -2.36 9.08 -14.77
N VAL A 73 -3.34 9.98 -14.76
CA VAL A 73 -4.76 9.65 -14.99
C VAL A 73 -5.41 10.64 -15.96
N HIS A 74 -6.42 10.15 -16.67
CA HIS A 74 -7.24 10.93 -17.58
C HIS A 74 -8.70 10.84 -17.20
N PHE A 75 -9.38 11.98 -17.13
CA PHE A 75 -10.82 12.08 -16.95
C PHE A 75 -11.45 12.61 -18.24
N ALA A 76 -12.33 11.82 -18.84
CA ALA A 76 -13.06 12.22 -20.04
C ALA A 76 -14.13 13.28 -19.70
N GLN A 77 -14.43 14.15 -20.66
CA GLN A 77 -15.51 15.11 -20.52
C GLN A 77 -16.84 14.39 -20.23
N SER A 78 -17.54 14.83 -19.20
CA SER A 78 -18.87 14.33 -18.86
C SER A 78 -19.76 15.41 -18.27
N PHE A 79 -21.04 15.41 -18.67
CA PHE A 79 -22.09 16.20 -18.05
C PHE A 79 -22.86 15.43 -16.97
N ASP A 80 -22.63 14.12 -16.87
CA ASP A 80 -23.14 13.24 -15.83
C ASP A 80 -22.02 12.81 -14.88
N TRP A 81 -22.37 12.37 -13.67
CA TRP A 81 -21.39 11.74 -12.77
C TRP A 81 -21.02 10.35 -13.31
N VAL A 82 -19.74 10.13 -13.54
CA VAL A 82 -19.18 8.88 -14.07
C VAL A 82 -18.18 8.32 -13.08
N PRO A 83 -18.29 7.04 -12.67
CA PRO A 83 -17.34 6.42 -11.76
C PRO A 83 -16.02 6.12 -12.47
N TYR A 84 -14.93 6.47 -11.83
CA TYR A 84 -13.57 6.06 -12.16
C TYR A 84 -13.01 5.21 -11.03
N ILE A 85 -12.38 4.09 -11.37
CA ILE A 85 -11.75 3.17 -10.43
C ILE A 85 -10.30 3.00 -10.85
N PHE A 86 -9.39 3.05 -9.88
CA PHE A 86 -7.96 2.92 -10.09
C PHE A 86 -7.38 1.80 -9.23
N ALA A 87 -6.31 1.20 -9.73
CA ALA A 87 -5.47 0.27 -9.02
C ALA A 87 -4.02 0.72 -9.19
N CYS A 88 -3.44 1.27 -8.14
CA CYS A 88 -2.12 1.90 -8.14
C CYS A 88 -1.16 1.02 -7.34
N ASP A 89 -0.09 0.58 -7.99
CA ASP A 89 0.91 -0.30 -7.40
C ASP A 89 2.05 0.54 -6.81
N VAL A 90 2.05 0.69 -5.49
CA VAL A 90 3.00 1.54 -4.75
C VAL A 90 4.12 0.68 -4.18
N LEU A 91 5.38 1.06 -4.43
CA LEU A 91 6.52 0.36 -3.87
C LEU A 91 6.71 0.74 -2.40
N ILE A 92 6.90 -0.25 -1.54
CA ILE A 92 7.23 -0.05 -0.13
C ILE A 92 8.75 0.04 0.02
N GLY A 93 9.31 1.22 -0.22
CA GLY A 93 10.72 1.54 -0.02
C GLY A 93 11.05 2.19 1.33
N GLY A 94 12.33 2.55 1.54
CA GLY A 94 12.75 3.33 2.71
C GLY A 94 12.76 2.58 4.04
N ASP A 95 12.55 3.32 5.14
CA ASP A 95 12.68 2.80 6.50
C ASP A 95 11.53 1.85 6.90
N TYR A 96 11.88 0.75 7.56
CA TYR A 96 10.93 -0.17 8.16
C TYR A 96 10.41 0.35 9.51
N GLY A 97 9.25 -0.14 9.96
CA GLY A 97 8.59 0.34 11.17
C GLY A 97 7.11 0.03 11.20
N ALA A 98 6.48 0.26 12.35
CA ALA A 98 5.06 0.02 12.55
C ALA A 98 4.24 1.32 12.54
N GLY A 99 2.96 1.17 12.23
CA GLY A 99 1.96 2.22 12.35
C GLY A 99 2.14 3.35 11.35
N TYR A 100 2.55 3.01 10.14
CA TYR A 100 2.49 3.93 9.02
C TYR A 100 1.03 4.19 8.62
N ASP A 101 0.78 5.45 8.29
CA ASP A 101 -0.43 6.00 7.71
C ASP A 101 -0.32 5.97 6.18
N MET A 102 -1.46 6.07 5.50
CA MET A 102 -1.52 6.14 4.04
C MET A 102 -2.52 7.19 3.62
N TYR A 103 -2.19 7.96 2.59
CA TYR A 103 -3.11 8.88 1.98
C TYR A 103 -2.93 8.89 0.46
N ALA A 104 -3.99 9.29 -0.24
CA ALA A 104 -3.96 9.52 -1.68
C ALA A 104 -4.59 10.87 -2.01
N LYS A 105 -4.16 11.49 -3.09
CA LYS A 105 -4.76 12.70 -3.65
C LYS A 105 -4.76 12.67 -5.17
N ILE A 106 -5.66 13.44 -5.76
CA ILE A 106 -5.60 13.81 -7.17
C ILE A 106 -4.93 15.17 -7.25
N GLU A 107 -3.86 15.28 -8.02
CA GLU A 107 -3.09 16.50 -8.24
C GLU A 107 -2.89 16.79 -9.73
N GLY A 108 -2.36 17.97 -10.04
CA GLY A 108 -2.14 18.41 -11.43
C GLY A 108 -3.43 18.77 -12.18
N VAL A 109 -4.56 18.83 -11.49
CA VAL A 109 -5.87 19.24 -12.03
C VAL A 109 -6.16 20.72 -11.71
N PRO A 110 -7.06 21.40 -12.44
CA PRO A 110 -7.39 22.79 -12.14
C PRO A 110 -7.99 22.96 -10.73
N GLY A 111 -7.34 23.77 -9.89
CA GLY A 111 -7.77 24.04 -8.52
C GLY A 111 -6.76 23.51 -7.49
N PRO A 112 -7.16 23.43 -6.21
CA PRO A 112 -6.38 22.73 -5.19
C PRO A 112 -6.44 21.21 -5.38
N ASP A 113 -5.44 20.52 -4.82
CA ASP A 113 -5.42 19.06 -4.76
C ASP A 113 -6.68 18.51 -4.07
N ILE A 114 -7.13 17.34 -4.54
CA ILE A 114 -8.32 16.67 -4.02
C ILE A 114 -7.87 15.47 -3.20
N PHE A 115 -8.07 15.52 -1.89
CA PHE A 115 -7.60 14.49 -0.96
C PHE A 115 -8.65 13.40 -0.74
N ALA A 116 -8.22 12.15 -0.77
CA ALA A 116 -8.95 11.06 -0.16
C ALA A 116 -8.87 11.15 1.38
N PRO A 117 -9.76 10.50 2.14
CA PRO A 117 -9.59 10.36 3.57
C PRO A 117 -8.25 9.68 3.91
N THR A 118 -7.47 10.30 4.80
CA THR A 118 -6.24 9.70 5.33
C THR A 118 -6.59 8.47 6.16
N LEU A 119 -5.89 7.37 5.90
CA LEU A 119 -6.00 6.14 6.66
C LEU A 119 -4.86 6.09 7.67
N LEU A 120 -5.19 6.02 8.96
CA LEU A 120 -4.21 6.08 10.04
C LEU A 120 -3.85 4.68 10.56
N ASN A 121 -2.56 4.43 10.83
CA ASN A 121 -2.01 3.20 11.40
C ASN A 121 -2.44 1.95 10.63
N VAL A 122 -2.33 2.02 9.30
CA VAL A 122 -2.79 0.97 8.38
C VAL A 122 -1.67 0.12 7.80
N LEU A 123 -0.40 0.50 8.00
CA LEU A 123 0.72 -0.23 7.41
C LEU A 123 1.82 -0.51 8.44
N ASP A 124 2.19 -1.78 8.58
CA ASP A 124 3.38 -2.23 9.30
C ASP A 124 4.40 -2.77 8.29
N VAL A 125 5.59 -2.17 8.26
CA VAL A 125 6.66 -2.51 7.33
C VAL A 125 7.77 -3.24 8.09
N LEU A 126 8.03 -4.48 7.72
CA LEU A 126 9.07 -5.33 8.28
C LEU A 126 10.37 -5.18 7.47
N GLY A 127 11.48 -4.98 8.18
CA GLY A 127 12.82 -4.87 7.57
C GLY A 127 13.58 -6.20 7.44
N ALA A 128 13.10 -7.24 8.12
CA ALA A 128 13.70 -8.57 8.13
C ALA A 128 12.67 -9.63 8.50
N ALA A 129 12.97 -10.89 8.21
CA ALA A 129 12.16 -12.01 8.68
C ALA A 129 12.15 -12.06 10.22
N GLU A 130 10.96 -12.26 10.79
CA GLU A 130 10.78 -12.40 12.23
C GLU A 130 10.76 -13.89 12.61
N PHE A 131 11.43 -14.22 13.71
CA PHE A 131 11.50 -15.58 14.24
C PHE A 131 11.00 -15.61 15.68
N GLN A 132 10.17 -16.59 16.00
CA GLN A 132 9.68 -16.82 17.35
C GLN A 132 9.93 -18.26 17.77
N ALA A 133 10.16 -18.47 19.08
CA ALA A 133 10.35 -19.80 19.68
C ALA A 133 11.52 -20.62 19.11
N PHE A 134 12.58 -19.95 18.59
CA PHE A 134 13.80 -20.63 18.20
C PHE A 134 14.50 -21.23 19.43
N GLY A 135 14.67 -22.55 19.43
CA GLY A 135 15.29 -23.28 20.52
C GLY A 135 15.64 -24.71 20.15
N ILE A 136 16.56 -25.31 20.90
CA ILE A 136 16.86 -26.74 20.80
C ILE A 136 15.69 -27.51 21.37
N THR A 137 14.99 -28.26 20.52
CA THR A 137 13.82 -29.06 20.94
C THR A 137 14.18 -30.52 21.26
N SER A 138 15.30 -31.03 20.74
CA SER A 138 15.83 -32.38 21.00
C SER A 138 17.26 -32.54 20.47
N TYR A 139 17.91 -33.66 20.79
CA TYR A 139 19.17 -34.11 20.20
C TYR A 139 19.19 -35.64 20.12
N GLU A 140 19.86 -36.21 19.12
CA GLU A 140 20.05 -37.65 18.96
C GLU A 140 21.49 -37.99 18.58
N LYS A 141 21.87 -39.26 18.79
CA LYS A 141 23.13 -39.80 18.29
C LYS A 141 22.89 -40.41 16.92
N VAL A 142 23.72 -40.05 15.93
CA VAL A 142 23.73 -40.62 14.57
C VAL A 142 24.76 -41.74 14.46
#